data_AF-A0A2E2EJK9-F1
#
_entry.id   AF-A0A2E2EJK9-F1
#
_cell.length_a   1.000
_cell.length_b   1.000
_cell.length_c   1.000
_cell.angle_alpha   90.00
_cell.angle_beta   90.00
_cell.angle_gamma   90.00
#
_symmetry.space_group_name_H-M   'P 1'
#
loop_
_entity.id
_entity.type
_entity.pdbx_description
1 polymer ?
#
loop_
_entity_poly.entity_id
_entity_poly.type
_entity_poly.pdbx_seq_one_letter_code
_entity_poly.pdbx_strand_id
1 'polypeptide(L)'
;MPLLISIYLFFSQNVFARSLKATADKLAQETNRIGLGVALFGLCLAGIYFMLGKQDASAKMTQVLMGIGIVILGPSILTFIKGLA
;
A
#
# COMPACT_ATOMS: atom_id res chain seq x y z
N MET A 1 10.98 -32.97 30.52
CA MET A 1 10.13 -33.10 29.31
C MET A 1 9.26 -31.88 29.01
N PRO A 2 8.52 -31.24 29.94
CA PRO A 2 7.61 -30.13 29.58
C PRO A 2 8.32 -28.86 29.09
N LEU A 3 9.51 -28.54 29.64
CA LEU A 3 10.30 -27.36 29.24
C LEU A 3 10.72 -27.36 27.76
N LEU A 4 11.04 -28.52 27.19
CA LEU A 4 11.43 -28.64 25.77
C LEU A 4 10.25 -28.36 24.83
N ILE A 5 9.03 -28.76 25.24
CA ILE A 5 7.80 -28.51 24.48
C ILE A 5 7.44 -27.02 24.50
N SER A 6 7.62 -26.35 25.65
CA SER A 6 7.40 -24.91 25.77
C SER A 6 8.37 -24.10 24.90
N ILE A 7 9.65 -24.46 24.87
CA ILE A 7 10.66 -23.79 24.03
C ILE A 7 10.35 -23.97 22.53
N TYR A 8 9.93 -25.18 22.14
CA TYR A 8 9.52 -25.45 20.76
C TYR A 8 8.30 -24.63 20.33
N LEU A 9 7.30 -24.49 21.21
CA LEU A 9 6.13 -23.64 20.96
C LEU A 9 6.48 -22.16 20.80
N PHE A 10 7.35 -21.62 21.65
CA PHE A 10 7.81 -20.23 21.55
C PHE A 10 8.61 -19.96 20.28
N PHE A 11 9.47 -20.90 19.86
CA PHE A 11 10.22 -20.78 18.60
C PHE A 11 9.30 -20.91 17.37
N SER A 12 8.36 -21.85 17.40
CA SER A 12 7.40 -22.05 16.31
C SER A 12 6.51 -20.81 16.10
N GLN A 13 6.03 -20.19 17.18
CA GLN A 13 5.26 -18.95 17.08
C GLN A 13 6.08 -17.79 16.51
N ASN A 14 7.34 -17.66 16.91
CA ASN A 14 8.24 -16.64 16.34
C ASN A 14 8.47 -16.84 14.84
N VAL A 15 8.64 -18.08 14.38
CA VAL A 15 8.82 -18.40 12.96
C VAL A 15 7.55 -18.08 12.17
N PHE A 16 6.37 -18.44 12.68
CA PHE A 16 5.10 -18.18 12.03
C PHE A 16 4.76 -16.67 11.97
N ALA A 17 5.04 -15.94 13.05
CA ALA A 17 4.89 -14.48 13.09
C ALA A 17 5.83 -13.79 12.09
N ARG A 18 7.06 -14.30 11.93
CA ARG A 18 8.03 -13.79 10.95
C ARG A 18 7.62 -14.09 9.51
N SER A 19 7.02 -15.26 9.24
CA SER A 19 6.49 -15.59 7.92
C SER A 19 5.26 -14.75 7.57
N LEU A 20 4.37 -14.51 8.53
CA LEU A 20 3.20 -13.62 8.33
C LEU A 20 3.63 -12.19 8.04
N LYS A 21 4.61 -11.67 8.81
CA LYS A 21 5.19 -10.35 8.57
C LYS A 21 5.82 -10.24 7.18
N ALA A 22 6.60 -11.25 6.77
CA ALA A 22 7.21 -11.27 5.44
C ALA A 22 6.18 -11.32 4.31
N THR A 23 5.09 -12.08 4.48
CA THR A 23 3.99 -12.12 3.51
C THR A 23 3.24 -10.79 3.46
N ALA A 24 2.98 -10.16 4.60
CA ALA A 24 2.35 -8.85 4.66
C ALA A 24 3.21 -7.76 4.01
N ASP A 25 4.54 -7.77 4.23
CA ASP A 25 5.46 -6.83 3.59
C ASP A 25 5.48 -7.02 2.06
N LYS A 26 5.46 -8.27 1.57
CA LYS A 26 5.35 -8.55 0.12
C LYS A 26 4.01 -8.11 -0.45
N LEU A 27 2.90 -8.37 0.24
CA LEU A 27 1.57 -7.95 -0.18
C LEU A 27 1.46 -6.43 -0.23
N ALA A 28 2.01 -5.73 0.77
CA ALA A 28 2.07 -4.27 0.78
C ALA A 28 2.89 -3.72 -0.40
N GLN A 29 4.00 -4.39 -0.74
CA GLN A 29 4.82 -4.02 -1.89
C GLN A 29 4.08 -4.19 -3.22
N GLU A 30 3.36 -5.30 -3.41
CA GLU A 30 2.54 -5.50 -4.61
C GLU A 30 1.34 -4.55 -4.67
N THR A 31 0.68 -4.32 -3.54
CA THR A 31 -0.44 -3.38 -3.44
C THR A 31 -0.01 -1.97 -3.80
N ASN A 32 1.19 -1.54 -3.41
CA ASN A 32 1.72 -0.24 -3.78
C ASN A 32 1.99 -0.14 -5.29
N ARG A 33 2.52 -1.20 -5.92
CA ARG A 33 2.69 -1.27 -7.38
C ARG A 33 1.35 -1.19 -8.12
N ILE A 34 0.33 -1.91 -7.63
CA ILE A 34 -1.02 -1.86 -8.19
C ILE A 34 -1.62 -0.46 -8.01
N GLY A 35 -1.48 0.15 -6.83
CA GLY A 35 -1.94 1.50 -6.55
C GLY A 35 -1.33 2.54 -7.49
N LEU A 36 -0.03 2.45 -7.76
CA LEU A 36 0.66 3.30 -8.75
C LEU A 36 0.16 3.06 -10.18
N GLY A 37 -0.11 1.81 -10.56
CA GLY A 37 -0.71 1.48 -11.86
C GLY A 37 -2.10 2.08 -12.04
N VAL A 38 -2.96 2.00 -11.01
CA VAL A 38 -4.30 2.60 -11.01
C VAL A 38 -4.23 4.13 -11.05
N ALA A 39 -3.28 4.72 -10.33
CA ALA A 39 -2.99 6.15 -10.36
C ALA A 39 -2.63 6.66 -11.76
N LEU A 40 -1.70 5.98 -12.45
CA LEU A 40 -1.31 6.31 -13.83
C LEU A 40 -2.49 6.18 -14.80
N PHE A 41 -3.31 5.14 -14.64
CA PHE A 41 -4.51 4.95 -15.45
C PHE A 41 -5.53 6.08 -15.25
N GLY A 42 -5.78 6.48 -14.00
CA GLY A 42 -6.64 7.62 -13.67
C GLY A 42 -6.13 8.93 -14.28
N LEU A 43 -4.81 9.13 -14.31
CA LEU A 43 -4.17 10.30 -14.90
C LEU A 43 -4.38 10.35 -16.42
N CYS A 44 -4.19 9.22 -17.11
CA CYS A 44 -4.51 9.10 -18.54
C CYS A 44 -5.99 9.38 -18.82
N LEU A 45 -6.90 8.80 -18.04
CA LEU A 45 -8.34 9.04 -18.20
C LEU A 45 -8.69 10.52 -18.01
N ALA A 46 -8.18 11.16 -16.95
CA ALA A 46 -8.39 12.58 -16.72
C ALA A 46 -7.85 13.44 -17.86
N GLY A 47 -6.68 13.08 -18.42
CA GLY A 47 -6.10 13.74 -19.60
C GLY A 47 -6.98 13.62 -20.84
N ILE A 48 -7.54 12.44 -21.11
CA ILE A 48 -8.48 12.23 -22.22
C ILE A 48 -9.77 13.03 -22.02
N TYR A 49 -10.32 13.05 -20.80
CA TYR A 49 -11.50 13.86 -20.47
C TYR A 49 -11.26 15.37 -20.63
N PHE A 50 -10.04 15.82 -20.32
CA PHE A 50 -9.62 17.20 -20.53
C PHE A 50 -9.50 17.53 -22.02
N MET A 51 -8.90 16.63 -22.83
CA MET A 51 -8.82 16.79 -24.29
C MET A 51 -10.19 16.79 -24.97
N LEU A 52 -11.16 16.05 -24.44
CA LEU A 52 -12.55 16.04 -24.92
C LEU A 52 -13.33 17.31 -24.55
N GLY A 53 -12.73 18.27 -23.85
CA GLY A 53 -13.36 19.56 -23.51
C GLY A 53 -14.54 19.44 -22.56
N LYS A 54 -14.68 18.32 -21.84
CA LYS A 54 -15.81 18.08 -20.94
C LYS A 54 -15.67 18.98 -19.72
N GLN A 55 -16.70 19.75 -19.37
CA GLN A 55 -16.65 20.72 -18.26
C GLN A 55 -16.31 20.10 -16.89
N ASP A 56 -16.59 18.81 -16.69
CA ASP A 56 -16.24 18.07 -15.47
C ASP A 56 -14.77 17.64 -15.39
N ALA A 57 -13.97 17.88 -16.44
CA ALA A 57 -12.59 17.39 -16.51
C ALA A 57 -11.71 17.96 -15.39
N SER A 58 -11.88 19.24 -15.04
CA SER A 58 -11.14 19.88 -13.93
C SER A 58 -11.41 19.20 -12.58
N ALA A 59 -12.68 18.91 -12.28
CA ALA A 59 -13.07 18.23 -11.04
C ALA A 59 -12.55 16.79 -11.01
N LYS A 60 -12.60 16.07 -12.14
CA LYS A 60 -12.07 14.71 -12.27
C LYS A 60 -10.55 14.67 -12.14
N MET A 61 -9.85 15.65 -12.69
CA MET A 61 -8.40 15.76 -12.60
C MET A 61 -7.95 16.03 -11.16
N THR A 62 -8.68 16.87 -10.42
CA THR A 62 -8.45 17.11 -8.99
C THR A 62 -8.66 15.84 -8.15
N GLN A 63 -9.74 15.07 -8.42
CA GLN A 63 -9.99 13.80 -7.74
C GLN A 63 -8.87 12.78 -7.98
N VAL A 64 -8.38 12.70 -9.22
CA VAL A 64 -7.28 11.81 -9.59
C VAL A 64 -5.98 12.23 -8.90
N LEU A 65 -5.63 13.52 -8.92
CA LEU A 65 -4.44 14.04 -8.24
C LEU A 65 -4.49 13.79 -6.72
N MET A 66 -5.66 13.96 -6.10
CA MET A 66 -5.86 13.67 -4.68
C MET A 66 -5.68 12.17 -4.38
N GLY A 67 -6.25 11.30 -5.23
CA GLY A 67 -6.06 9.84 -5.12
C GLY A 67 -4.60 9.41 -5.24
N ILE A 68 -3.86 10.01 -6.19
CA ILE A 68 -2.42 9.79 -6.35
C ILE A 68 -1.66 10.22 -5.09
N GLY A 69 -1.99 11.39 -4.53
CA GLY A 69 -1.38 11.88 -3.30
C GLY A 69 -1.54 10.91 -2.13
N ILE A 70 -2.72 10.31 -1.97
CA ILE A 70 -2.99 9.31 -0.91
C ILE A 70 -2.15 8.04 -1.11
N VAL A 71 -2.05 7.54 -2.35
CA VAL A 71 -1.26 6.33 -2.66
C VAL A 71 0.23 6.57 -2.35
N ILE A 72 0.76 7.75 -2.65
CA ILE A 72 2.16 8.11 -2.38
C ILE A 72 2.41 8.35 -0.88
N LEU A 73 1.43 8.90 -0.16
CA LEU A 73 1.54 9.17 1.28
C LEU A 73 1.44 7.90 2.14
N GLY A 74 0.77 6.84 1.66
CA GLY A 74 0.64 5.57 2.36
C GLY A 74 1.96 4.99 2.91
N PRO A 75 3.00 4.76 2.08
CA PRO A 75 4.29 4.29 2.55
C PRO A 75 5.01 5.29 3.47
N SER A 76 4.84 6.60 3.26
CA SER A 76 5.42 7.65 4.13
C SER A 76 4.83 7.61 5.54
N ILE A 77 3.51 7.43 5.68
CA ILE A 77 2.82 7.29 6.97
C ILE A 77 3.27 6.01 7.67
N LEU A 78 3.37 4.88 6.95
CA LEU A 78 3.86 3.62 7.51
C LEU A 78 5.30 3.73 8.00
N THR A 79 6.15 4.46 7.28
CA THR A 79 7.55 4.69 7.65
C THR A 79 7.65 5.61 8.87
N PHE A 80 6.82 6.65 8.93
CA PHE A 80 6.73 7.53 10.10
C PHE A 80 6.29 6.78 11.36
N ILE A 81 5.26 5.93 11.26
CA ILE A 81 4.80 5.09 12.39
C ILE A 81 5.88 4.10 12.82
N LYS A 82 6.56 3.44 11.87
CA LYS A 82 7.67 2.53 12.18
C LYS A 82 8.90 3.24 12.77
N GLY A 83 9.10 4.54 12.51
CA GLY A 83 10.17 5.34 13.09
C GLY A 83 9.87 5.90 14.48
N LEU A 84 8.60 5.88 14.90
CA LEU A 84 8.13 6.30 16.23
C LEU A 84 8.07 5.16 17.26
N ALA A 85 8.01 3.91 16.79
CA ALA A 85 7.96 2.70 17.62
C ALA A 85 9.36 2.09 17.80
#